data_AF-A0A9E5IH28-F1
#
_entry.id   AF-A0A9E5IH28-F1
#
_cell.length_a   1.000
_cell.length_b   1.000
_cell.length_c   1.000
_cell.angle_alpha   90.00
_cell.angle_beta   90.00
_cell.angle_gamma   90.00
#
_symmetry.space_group_name_H-M   'P 1'
#
loop_
_entity.id
_entity.type
_entity.pdbx_description
1 polymer ?
#
loop_
_entity_poly.entity_id
_entity_poly.type
_entity_poly.pdbx_seq_one_letter_code
_entity_poly.pdbx_strand_id
1 'polypeptide(L)'
;GIGKLIGENPALRKGTQQLRATEGSAVAMSRYLDGQEYAVIFNSGEKPEAITFPVSTNSTWDQIYGPTTAAAVAGKKISLKVPALSTVILKADSKFTATTKLSVNLQKIAYDYATPYWLGLRATVPGDEFVQVNFQMRIKGKSTWVNLGTADRRTFKSDDIDGDLYRAFIQPRKFKSGTTIEAVAIARNESGEVAYSKIQSFTIKY
;
A
#
# COMPACT_ATOMS: atom_id res chain seq x y z
N GLY A 1 5.92 27.89 4.99
CA GLY A 1 4.51 27.48 5.16
C GLY A 1 4.23 26.19 4.40
N ILE A 2 3.20 25.44 4.78
CA ILE A 2 2.91 24.09 4.25
C ILE A 2 2.73 24.03 2.72
N GLY A 3 2.19 25.10 2.10
CA GLY A 3 2.04 25.17 0.65
C GLY A 3 3.36 25.11 -0.12
N LYS A 4 4.40 25.81 0.37
CA LYS A 4 5.75 25.79 -0.19
C LYS A 4 6.39 24.40 -0.06
N LEU A 5 6.28 23.80 1.13
CA LEU A 5 6.77 22.45 1.40
C LEU A 5 6.20 21.43 0.39
N ILE A 6 4.89 21.47 0.17
CA ILE A 6 4.22 20.57 -0.77
C ILE A 6 4.65 20.84 -2.23
N GLY A 7 4.87 22.11 -2.59
CA GLY A 7 5.38 22.48 -3.91
C GLY A 7 6.78 21.92 -4.19
N GLU A 8 7.66 21.96 -3.19
CA GLU A 8 9.04 21.45 -3.26
C GLU A 8 9.13 19.92 -3.13
N ASN A 9 8.09 19.27 -2.59
CA ASN A 9 8.05 17.85 -2.28
C ASN A 9 6.78 17.18 -2.84
N PRO A 10 6.69 16.94 -4.17
CA PRO A 10 5.46 16.52 -4.85
C PRO A 10 4.83 15.21 -4.34
N ALA A 11 5.63 14.29 -3.79
CA ALA A 11 5.13 13.05 -3.20
C ALA A 11 4.13 13.30 -2.05
N LEU A 12 4.28 14.41 -1.32
CA LEU A 12 3.34 14.79 -0.25
C LEU A 12 1.93 15.11 -0.77
N ARG A 13 1.81 15.49 -2.05
CA ARG A 13 0.51 15.74 -2.69
C ARG A 13 0.02 14.53 -3.48
N LYS A 14 0.86 13.97 -4.35
CA LYS A 14 0.45 13.00 -5.38
C LYS A 14 1.05 11.61 -5.23
N GLY A 15 1.97 11.43 -4.29
CA GLY A 15 2.65 10.15 -4.09
C GLY A 15 1.72 9.10 -3.48
N THR A 16 2.00 7.83 -3.77
CA THR A 16 1.35 6.69 -3.11
C THR A 16 1.48 6.84 -1.60
N GLN A 17 0.50 6.34 -0.87
CA GLN A 17 0.46 6.41 0.59
C GLN A 17 0.33 5.02 1.16
N GLN A 18 1.28 4.64 2.03
CA GLN A 18 1.24 3.38 2.74
C GLN A 18 1.22 3.63 4.25
N LEU A 19 0.20 3.12 4.94
CA LEU A 19 0.17 3.10 6.40
C LEU A 19 1.28 2.17 6.90
N ARG A 20 2.13 2.66 7.82
CA ARG A 20 3.28 1.91 8.34
C ARG A 20 3.08 1.43 9.77
N ALA A 21 2.45 2.24 10.62
CA ALA A 21 2.09 1.85 11.98
C ALA A 21 1.03 2.77 12.56
N THR A 22 0.36 2.26 13.59
CA THR A 22 -0.52 3.00 14.50
C THR A 22 -0.16 2.59 15.92
N GLU A 23 0.07 3.55 16.81
CA GLU A 23 0.43 3.31 18.22
C GLU A 23 -0.24 4.38 19.08
N GLY A 24 -1.13 4.01 19.99
CA GLY A 24 -1.89 4.97 20.80
C GLY A 24 -2.57 6.04 19.93
N SER A 25 -2.19 7.31 20.15
CA SER A 25 -2.69 8.46 19.38
C SER A 25 -1.84 8.83 18.15
N ALA A 26 -0.80 8.04 17.84
CA ALA A 26 0.12 8.28 16.73
C ALA A 26 -0.16 7.40 15.53
N VAL A 27 -0.02 7.99 14.35
CA VAL A 27 -0.15 7.30 13.05
C VAL A 27 1.04 7.66 12.17
N ALA A 28 1.74 6.64 11.68
CA ALA A 28 2.86 6.80 10.75
C ALA A 28 2.51 6.25 9.37
N MET A 29 2.75 7.04 8.34
CA MET A 29 2.58 6.65 6.94
C MET A 29 3.82 7.04 6.13
N SER A 30 4.07 6.30 5.05
CA SER A 30 5.02 6.72 4.02
C SER A 30 4.31 7.34 2.83
N ARG A 31 4.95 8.32 2.21
CA ARG A 31 4.57 8.89 0.91
C ARG A 31 5.71 8.67 -0.06
N TYR A 32 5.38 8.22 -1.28
CA TYR A 32 6.40 7.92 -2.29
C TYR A 32 6.01 8.41 -3.67
N LEU A 33 6.97 9.04 -4.36
CA LEU A 33 6.89 9.39 -5.78
C LEU A 33 8.30 9.56 -6.36
N ASP A 34 8.55 9.04 -7.56
CA ASP A 34 9.78 9.24 -8.34
C ASP A 34 11.07 9.01 -7.51
N GLY A 35 11.14 7.84 -6.87
CA GLY A 35 12.28 7.43 -6.05
C GLY A 35 12.37 8.12 -4.68
N GLN A 36 11.54 9.12 -4.38
CA GLN A 36 11.60 9.82 -3.10
C GLN A 36 10.59 9.28 -2.10
N GLU A 37 11.08 8.80 -0.95
CA GLU A 37 10.24 8.46 0.20
C GLU A 37 10.21 9.59 1.24
N TYR A 38 9.05 9.77 1.87
CA TYR A 38 8.82 10.61 3.04
C TYR A 38 8.11 9.77 4.09
N ALA A 39 8.41 10.01 5.37
CA ALA A 39 7.62 9.52 6.49
C ALA A 39 6.81 10.69 7.05
N VAL A 40 5.49 10.52 7.15
CA VAL A 40 4.58 11.52 7.71
C VAL A 40 3.97 10.91 8.96
N ILE A 41 4.17 11.57 10.08
CA ILE A 41 3.76 11.08 11.39
C ILE A 41 2.88 12.11 12.06
N PHE A 42 1.70 11.68 12.48
CA PHE A 42 0.72 12.49 13.19
C PHE A 42 0.60 11.99 14.62
N ASN A 43 0.38 12.90 15.56
CA ASN A 43 -0.08 12.58 16.91
C ASN A 43 -1.29 13.47 17.23
N SER A 44 -2.46 12.85 17.36
CA SER A 44 -3.70 13.55 17.72
C SER A 44 -3.97 13.57 19.22
N GLY A 45 -3.06 13.05 20.04
CA GLY A 45 -3.17 13.04 21.48
C GLY A 45 -2.62 14.31 22.14
N GLU A 46 -3.11 14.61 23.34
CA GLU A 46 -2.67 15.75 24.16
C GLU A 46 -1.31 15.49 24.86
N LYS A 47 -0.72 14.32 24.65
CA LYS A 47 0.58 13.92 25.20
C LYS A 47 1.50 13.45 24.08
N PRO A 48 2.83 13.60 24.23
CA PRO A 48 3.76 13.01 23.29
C PRO A 48 3.65 11.49 23.25
N GLU A 49 3.65 10.93 22.04
CA GLU A 49 3.41 9.50 21.79
C GLU A 49 4.63 8.87 21.13
N ALA A 50 5.07 7.72 21.63
CA ALA A 50 6.19 6.99 21.04
C ALA A 50 5.67 6.09 19.92
N ILE A 51 6.32 6.12 18.76
CA ILE A 51 5.96 5.25 17.64
C ILE A 51 7.21 4.72 16.95
N THR A 52 7.10 3.49 16.47
CA THR A 52 8.15 2.80 15.74
C THR A 52 7.54 2.14 14.53
N PHE A 53 8.13 2.34 13.36
CA PHE A 53 7.54 1.89 12.10
C PHE A 53 8.59 1.57 11.04
N PRO A 54 8.27 0.66 10.10
CA PRO A 54 9.12 0.38 8.96
C PRO A 54 9.04 1.48 7.89
N VAL A 55 10.09 1.57 7.07
CA VAL A 55 10.17 2.38 5.84
C VAL A 55 10.76 1.54 4.71
N SER A 56 10.57 1.91 3.45
CA SER A 56 11.09 1.13 2.32
C SER A 56 12.56 1.44 2.02
N THR A 57 13.00 2.65 2.33
CA THR A 57 14.33 3.20 2.01
C THR A 57 15.27 3.07 3.21
N ASN A 58 16.42 2.44 3.00
CA ASN A 58 17.51 2.43 3.98
C ASN A 58 18.35 3.70 3.79
N SER A 59 18.14 4.69 4.67
CA SER A 59 18.73 6.03 4.53
C SER A 59 18.86 6.70 5.89
N THR A 60 19.64 7.78 5.97
CA THR A 60 19.42 8.86 6.92
C THR A 60 18.17 9.67 6.51
N TRP A 61 17.59 10.41 7.45
CA TRP A 61 16.30 11.07 7.27
C TRP A 61 16.31 12.48 7.86
N ASP A 62 16.13 13.47 6.99
CA ASP A 62 15.98 14.87 7.38
C ASP A 62 14.56 15.21 7.81
N GLN A 63 14.41 15.90 8.94
CA GLN A 63 13.13 16.50 9.32
C GLN A 63 12.90 17.79 8.52
N ILE A 64 11.84 17.81 7.72
CA ILE A 64 11.50 18.94 6.84
C ILE A 64 10.27 19.73 7.31
N TYR A 65 9.54 19.22 8.31
CA TYR A 65 8.36 19.88 8.85
C TYR A 65 8.04 19.43 10.27
N GLY A 66 7.41 20.33 11.04
CA GLY A 66 6.95 20.07 12.40
C GLY A 66 7.92 20.51 13.49
N PRO A 67 7.57 20.32 14.77
CA PRO A 67 8.45 20.62 15.90
C PRO A 67 9.69 19.71 15.88
N THR A 68 10.86 20.24 16.22
CA THR A 68 12.11 19.49 16.25
C THR A 68 11.97 18.23 17.10
N THR A 69 12.13 17.07 16.47
CA THR A 69 11.92 15.76 17.09
C THR A 69 13.10 14.86 16.75
N ALA A 70 13.75 14.30 17.76
CA ALA A 70 14.81 13.32 17.54
C ALA A 70 14.21 12.02 16.99
N ALA A 71 14.70 11.59 15.82
CA ALA A 71 14.36 10.31 15.22
C ALA A 71 15.58 9.39 15.28
N ALA A 72 15.37 8.18 15.82
CA ALA A 72 16.35 7.10 15.75
C ALA A 72 16.07 6.28 14.49
N VAL A 73 17.11 6.07 13.67
CA VAL A 73 17.01 5.28 12.44
C VAL A 73 17.92 4.06 12.56
N ALA A 74 17.37 2.87 12.33
CA ALA A 74 18.10 1.61 12.34
C ALA A 74 17.71 0.79 11.10
N GLY A 75 18.51 0.92 10.04
CA GLY A 75 18.20 0.33 8.74
C GLY A 75 16.91 0.89 8.17
N LYS A 76 15.94 0.00 7.86
CA LYS A 76 14.62 0.34 7.32
C LYS A 76 13.56 0.59 8.40
N LYS A 77 13.96 1.13 9.54
CA LYS A 77 13.09 1.32 10.71
C LYS A 77 13.38 2.67 11.36
N ILE A 78 12.31 3.40 11.66
CA ILE A 78 12.35 4.70 12.34
C ILE A 78 11.60 4.59 13.66
N SER A 79 12.17 5.17 14.72
CA SER A 79 11.56 5.32 16.04
C SER A 79 11.66 6.78 16.47
N LEU A 80 10.54 7.38 16.90
CA LEU A 80 10.54 8.72 17.47
C LEU A 80 9.42 8.91 18.49
N LYS A 81 9.54 9.96 19.30
CA LYS A 81 8.49 10.42 20.21
C LYS A 81 7.86 11.69 19.66
N VAL A 82 6.68 11.55 19.06
CA VAL A 82 5.98 12.61 18.35
C VAL A 82 5.32 13.54 19.36
N PRO A 83 5.57 14.86 19.34
CA PRO A 83 4.94 15.81 20.27
C PRO A 83 3.40 15.77 20.21
N ALA A 84 2.76 16.20 21.29
CA ALA A 84 1.30 16.30 21.36
C ALA A 84 0.73 17.18 20.24
N LEU A 85 -0.43 16.80 19.70
CA LEU A 85 -1.19 17.56 18.69
C LEU A 85 -0.32 18.07 17.53
N SER A 86 0.57 17.22 17.02
CA SER A 86 1.59 17.64 16.05
C SER A 86 1.69 16.73 14.83
N THR A 87 2.40 17.24 13.82
CA THR A 87 2.79 16.50 12.63
C THR A 87 4.28 16.68 12.41
N VAL A 88 4.99 15.56 12.21
CA VAL A 88 6.40 15.52 11.84
C VAL A 88 6.51 14.91 10.44
N ILE A 89 7.29 15.54 9.57
CA ILE A 89 7.60 15.00 8.24
C ILE A 89 9.09 14.82 8.13
N LEU A 90 9.49 13.58 7.84
CA LEU A 90 10.86 13.19 7.54
C LEU A 90 10.99 12.88 6.05
N LYS A 91 12.12 13.22 5.45
CA LYS A 91 12.46 12.93 4.06
C LYS A 91 13.69 12.02 4.04
N ALA A 92 13.66 10.97 3.24
CA ALA A 92 14.85 10.14 3.04
C ALA A 92 15.92 10.93 2.26
N ASP A 93 17.16 10.90 2.73
CA ASP A 93 18.27 11.60 2.07
C ASP A 93 18.70 10.92 0.77
N SER A 94 18.50 9.60 0.69
CA SER A 94 18.74 8.80 -0.51
C SER A 94 17.45 8.44 -1.24
N LYS A 95 17.58 8.14 -2.53
CA LYS A 95 16.47 7.62 -3.35
C LYS A 95 16.25 6.14 -3.05
N PHE A 96 14.99 5.75 -3.00
CA PHE A 96 14.58 4.36 -2.95
C PHE A 96 15.16 3.59 -4.15
N THR A 97 15.73 2.42 -3.87
CA THR A 97 16.17 1.45 -4.87
C THR A 97 15.52 0.11 -4.56
N ALA A 98 14.87 -0.48 -5.56
CA ALA A 98 14.28 -1.80 -5.44
C ALA A 98 15.36 -2.87 -5.28
N THR A 99 15.16 -3.78 -4.33
CA THR A 99 16.10 -4.86 -3.99
C THR A 99 15.42 -6.22 -3.98
N THR A 100 14.09 -6.23 -3.88
CA THR A 100 13.28 -7.43 -3.81
C THR A 100 12.91 -7.88 -5.21
N LYS A 101 13.21 -9.12 -5.56
CA LYS A 101 12.78 -9.72 -6.83
C LYS A 101 11.25 -9.67 -6.92
N LEU A 102 10.73 -9.02 -7.97
CA LEU A 102 9.30 -8.88 -8.15
C LEU A 102 8.64 -10.24 -8.42
N SER A 103 7.58 -10.53 -7.67
CA SER A 103 6.65 -11.62 -7.96
C SER A 103 5.27 -11.26 -7.40
N VAL A 104 4.23 -11.91 -7.89
CA VAL A 104 2.86 -11.68 -7.41
C VAL A 104 2.09 -12.98 -7.34
N ASN A 105 1.38 -13.17 -6.23
CA ASN A 105 0.48 -14.29 -6.04
C ASN A 105 -0.94 -13.77 -5.93
N LEU A 106 -1.84 -14.23 -6.80
CA LEU A 106 -3.28 -14.03 -6.64
C LEU A 106 -3.84 -15.24 -5.90
N GLN A 107 -4.39 -14.98 -4.71
CA GLN A 107 -5.06 -15.99 -3.89
C GLN A 107 -6.34 -16.49 -4.57
N LYS A 108 -6.86 -17.62 -4.09
CA LYS A 108 -8.16 -18.14 -4.56
C LYS A 108 -9.24 -17.06 -4.40
N ILE A 109 -10.03 -16.88 -5.46
CA ILE A 109 -11.15 -15.95 -5.45
C ILE A 109 -12.21 -16.48 -4.49
N ALA A 110 -12.66 -15.63 -3.57
CA ALA A 110 -13.69 -15.96 -2.59
C ALA A 110 -14.52 -14.71 -2.30
N TYR A 111 -15.70 -14.92 -1.71
CA TYR A 111 -16.48 -13.81 -1.18
C TYR A 111 -15.68 -13.01 -0.16
N ASP A 112 -15.92 -11.72 -0.14
CA ASP A 112 -15.28 -10.82 0.80
C ASP A 112 -16.03 -10.74 2.10
N TYR A 113 -15.27 -10.76 3.20
CA TYR A 113 -15.85 -10.68 4.54
C TYR A 113 -16.37 -9.27 4.84
N ALA A 114 -15.56 -8.23 4.61
CA ALA A 114 -15.91 -6.84 4.91
C ALA A 114 -16.92 -6.24 3.93
N THR A 115 -16.99 -6.79 2.71
CA THR A 115 -18.00 -6.45 1.70
C THR A 115 -18.78 -7.70 1.31
N PRO A 116 -19.68 -8.17 2.20
CA PRO A 116 -20.43 -9.39 1.94
C PRO A 116 -21.16 -9.27 0.59
N TYR A 117 -21.25 -10.38 -0.14
CA TYR A 117 -21.76 -10.49 -1.52
C TYR A 117 -20.84 -10.04 -2.65
N TRP A 118 -19.68 -9.45 -2.37
CA TRP A 118 -18.68 -9.15 -3.40
C TRP A 118 -17.60 -10.23 -3.41
N LEU A 119 -17.03 -10.52 -4.58
CA LEU A 119 -15.86 -11.39 -4.66
C LEU A 119 -14.62 -10.53 -4.42
N GLY A 120 -13.80 -10.93 -3.46
CA GLY A 120 -12.51 -10.32 -3.17
C GLY A 120 -11.40 -10.95 -4.01
N LEU A 121 -10.68 -10.12 -4.76
CA LEU A 121 -9.38 -10.45 -5.33
C LEU A 121 -8.31 -9.98 -4.35
N ARG A 122 -7.44 -10.90 -3.94
CA ARG A 122 -6.40 -10.65 -2.93
C ARG A 122 -5.07 -11.11 -3.49
N ALA A 123 -4.13 -10.19 -3.62
CA ALA A 123 -2.80 -10.48 -4.12
C ALA A 123 -1.73 -10.14 -3.09
N THR A 124 -0.68 -10.96 -3.02
CA THR A 124 0.53 -10.69 -2.23
C THR A 124 1.72 -10.46 -3.15
N VAL A 125 2.61 -9.57 -2.73
CA VAL A 125 3.88 -9.27 -3.37
C VAL A 125 4.93 -9.27 -2.26
N PRO A 126 6.06 -9.99 -2.41
CA PRO A 126 7.08 -10.08 -1.38
C PRO A 126 7.73 -8.72 -1.10
N GLY A 127 8.27 -8.59 0.10
CA GLY A 127 8.92 -7.36 0.55
C GLY A 127 7.92 -6.23 0.85
N ASP A 128 8.48 -5.08 1.22
CA ASP A 128 7.74 -3.88 1.63
C ASP A 128 8.06 -2.69 0.70
N GLU A 129 8.40 -3.00 -0.55
CA GLU A 129 8.72 -2.02 -1.59
C GLU A 129 7.45 -1.44 -2.23
N PHE A 130 7.61 -0.30 -2.90
CA PHE A 130 6.52 0.36 -3.63
C PHE A 130 6.21 -0.42 -4.91
N VAL A 131 5.01 -1.01 -4.94
CA VAL A 131 4.52 -1.83 -6.05
C VAL A 131 3.06 -1.49 -6.29
N GLN A 132 2.69 -1.47 -7.57
CA GLN A 132 1.30 -1.38 -7.98
C GLN A 132 0.84 -2.74 -8.51
N VAL A 133 -0.37 -3.16 -8.14
CA VAL A 133 -0.99 -4.39 -8.63
C VAL A 133 -2.26 -4.03 -9.39
N ASN A 134 -2.22 -4.22 -10.71
CA ASN A 134 -3.40 -4.15 -11.56
C ASN A 134 -4.13 -5.49 -11.56
N PHE A 135 -5.45 -5.44 -11.45
CA PHE A 135 -6.31 -6.62 -11.51
C PHE A 135 -7.09 -6.62 -12.81
N GLN A 136 -7.12 -7.77 -13.48
CA GLN A 136 -7.93 -7.95 -14.67
C GLN A 136 -8.76 -9.21 -14.55
N MET A 137 -9.92 -9.23 -15.21
CA MET A 137 -10.75 -10.41 -15.34
C MET A 137 -11.20 -10.64 -16.77
N ARG A 138 -11.60 -11.87 -17.06
CA ARG A 138 -12.39 -12.22 -18.25
C ARG A 138 -13.44 -13.25 -17.89
N ILE A 139 -14.44 -13.40 -18.74
CA ILE A 139 -15.32 -14.58 -18.70
C ILE A 139 -14.56 -15.73 -19.36
N LYS A 140 -14.54 -16.90 -18.72
CA LYS A 140 -13.86 -18.09 -19.26
C LYS A 140 -14.35 -18.41 -20.67
N GLY A 141 -13.41 -18.64 -21.59
CA GLY A 141 -13.68 -18.86 -23.01
C GLY A 141 -13.79 -17.60 -23.85
N LYS A 142 -13.85 -16.40 -23.26
CA LYS A 142 -13.71 -15.13 -24.00
C LYS A 142 -12.23 -14.69 -24.04
N SER A 143 -11.83 -13.99 -25.09
CA SER A 143 -10.46 -13.47 -25.24
C SER A 143 -10.24 -12.13 -24.55
N THR A 144 -11.29 -11.32 -24.37
CA THR A 144 -11.20 -9.96 -23.84
C THR A 144 -11.01 -9.94 -22.32
N TRP A 145 -9.91 -9.32 -21.87
CA TRP A 145 -9.69 -8.95 -20.48
C TRP A 145 -10.26 -7.56 -20.18
N VAL A 146 -10.84 -7.42 -19.00
CA VAL A 146 -11.41 -6.19 -18.47
C VAL A 146 -10.61 -5.76 -17.25
N ASN A 147 -10.19 -4.49 -17.23
CA ASN A 147 -9.50 -3.89 -16.09
C ASN A 147 -10.46 -3.69 -14.92
N LEU A 148 -10.10 -4.18 -13.74
CA LEU A 148 -10.85 -4.03 -12.49
C LEU A 148 -10.33 -2.92 -11.58
N GLY A 149 -9.16 -2.37 -11.90
CA GLY A 149 -8.50 -1.33 -11.14
C GLY A 149 -7.08 -1.70 -10.72
N THR A 150 -6.41 -0.75 -10.09
CA THR A 150 -5.04 -0.89 -9.60
C THR A 150 -5.01 -0.55 -8.12
N ALA A 151 -4.40 -1.41 -7.32
CA ALA A 151 -4.05 -1.14 -5.93
C ALA A 151 -2.57 -0.75 -5.86
N ASP A 152 -2.26 0.38 -5.24
CA ASP A 152 -0.91 0.96 -5.13
C ASP A 152 -0.34 0.90 -3.71
N ARG A 153 -1.03 0.17 -2.82
CA ARG A 153 -0.72 0.01 -1.40
C ARG A 153 -1.30 -1.27 -0.85
N ARG A 154 -0.63 -1.77 0.18
CA ARG A 154 -1.01 -2.95 0.96
C ARG A 154 -2.10 -2.61 1.98
N THR A 155 -2.96 -3.57 2.31
CA THR A 155 -3.84 -3.49 3.48
C THR A 155 -3.04 -3.54 4.76
N PHE A 156 -3.56 -2.89 5.79
CA PHE A 156 -3.12 -3.12 7.16
C PHE A 156 -3.93 -4.27 7.76
N LYS A 157 -3.33 -5.03 8.67
CA LYS A 157 -4.00 -6.16 9.33
C LYS A 157 -5.12 -5.65 10.23
N SER A 158 -6.28 -6.30 10.16
CA SER A 158 -7.36 -6.18 11.14
C SER A 158 -7.81 -7.58 11.59
N ASP A 159 -8.79 -7.65 12.49
CA ASP A 159 -9.33 -8.93 12.97
C ASP A 159 -9.95 -9.78 11.84
N ASP A 160 -10.44 -9.11 10.79
CA ASP A 160 -11.18 -9.75 9.70
C ASP A 160 -10.39 -9.89 8.40
N ILE A 161 -9.28 -9.16 8.24
CA ILE A 161 -8.52 -9.06 7.00
C ILE A 161 -7.03 -9.12 7.30
N ASP A 162 -6.35 -10.05 6.64
CA ASP A 162 -4.89 -10.08 6.66
C ASP A 162 -4.28 -8.78 6.12
N GLY A 163 -3.18 -8.37 6.75
CA GLY A 163 -2.33 -7.30 6.22
C GLY A 163 -1.63 -7.72 4.93
N ASP A 164 -0.91 -6.78 4.33
CA ASP A 164 -0.01 -7.04 3.20
C ASP A 164 -0.70 -7.50 1.90
N LEU A 165 -2.01 -7.24 1.77
CA LEU A 165 -2.79 -7.57 0.57
C LEU A 165 -2.98 -6.37 -0.34
N TYR A 166 -2.81 -6.58 -1.64
CA TYR A 166 -3.39 -5.75 -2.68
C TYR A 166 -4.77 -6.29 -3.02
N ARG A 167 -5.77 -5.40 -3.14
CA ARG A 167 -7.17 -5.83 -3.28
C ARG A 167 -7.91 -5.12 -4.39
N ALA A 168 -8.75 -5.88 -5.07
CA ALA A 168 -9.80 -5.40 -5.96
C ALA A 168 -11.05 -6.26 -5.73
N PHE A 169 -12.18 -5.83 -6.28
CA PHE A 169 -13.44 -6.52 -6.04
C PHE A 169 -14.26 -6.67 -7.32
N ILE A 170 -15.03 -7.74 -7.37
CA ILE A 170 -15.98 -8.02 -8.45
C ILE A 170 -17.36 -8.12 -7.82
N GLN A 171 -18.35 -7.45 -8.42
CA GLN A 171 -19.75 -7.63 -8.07
C GLN A 171 -20.30 -8.83 -8.85
N PRO A 172 -20.47 -10.02 -8.23
CA PRO A 172 -20.88 -11.21 -8.97
C PRO A 172 -22.26 -11.02 -9.60
N ARG A 173 -23.18 -10.25 -8.98
CA ARG A 173 -24.55 -9.99 -9.47
C ARG A 173 -24.62 -9.40 -10.89
N LYS A 174 -23.50 -8.93 -11.43
CA LYS A 174 -23.38 -8.49 -12.84
C LYS A 174 -23.33 -9.65 -13.84
N PHE A 175 -23.29 -10.89 -13.37
CA PHE A 175 -23.16 -12.09 -14.20
C PHE A 175 -24.30 -13.07 -13.93
N LYS A 176 -24.62 -13.89 -14.93
CA LYS A 176 -25.58 -14.99 -14.77
C LYS A 176 -25.00 -16.09 -13.88
N SER A 177 -25.83 -16.76 -13.09
CA SER A 177 -25.45 -17.98 -12.37
C SER A 177 -24.86 -19.01 -13.35
N GLY A 178 -23.82 -19.73 -12.93
CA GLY A 178 -23.04 -20.66 -13.75
C GLY A 178 -21.91 -20.01 -14.55
N THR A 179 -21.81 -18.67 -14.59
CA THR A 179 -20.69 -17.99 -15.26
C THR A 179 -19.37 -18.27 -14.53
N THR A 180 -18.38 -18.81 -15.22
CA THR A 180 -17.00 -18.87 -14.72
C THR A 180 -16.22 -17.63 -15.14
N ILE A 181 -15.71 -16.90 -14.16
CA ILE A 181 -14.74 -15.81 -14.36
C ILE A 181 -13.31 -16.34 -14.17
N GLU A 182 -12.38 -15.72 -14.87
CA GLU A 182 -10.94 -15.89 -14.71
C GLU A 182 -10.33 -14.53 -14.35
N ALA A 183 -9.43 -14.48 -13.37
CA ALA A 183 -8.76 -13.26 -12.93
C ALA A 183 -7.25 -13.44 -12.85
N VAL A 184 -6.52 -12.34 -13.05
CA VAL A 184 -5.06 -12.26 -12.93
C VAL A 184 -4.68 -10.98 -12.20
N ALA A 185 -3.63 -11.06 -11.39
CA ALA A 185 -2.96 -9.91 -10.79
C ALA A 185 -1.64 -9.64 -11.52
N ILE A 186 -1.39 -8.38 -11.84
CA ILE A 186 -0.22 -7.92 -12.59
C ILE A 186 0.49 -6.90 -11.72
N ALA A 187 1.64 -7.27 -11.16
CA ALA A 187 2.44 -6.39 -10.35
C ALA A 187 3.44 -5.61 -11.22
N ARG A 188 3.66 -4.34 -10.90
CA ARG A 188 4.69 -3.48 -11.46
C ARG A 188 5.41 -2.74 -10.35
N ASN A 189 6.74 -2.76 -10.35
CA ASN A 189 7.55 -1.96 -9.43
C ASN A 189 8.09 -0.68 -10.09
N GLU A 190 8.80 0.11 -9.31
CA GLU A 190 9.32 1.42 -9.71
C GLU A 190 10.45 1.36 -10.75
N SER A 191 11.13 0.21 -10.90
CA SER A 191 12.09 -0.02 -11.99
C SER A 191 11.42 -0.43 -13.31
N GLY A 192 10.10 -0.57 -13.32
CA GLY A 192 9.32 -0.97 -14.50
C GLY A 192 9.28 -2.48 -14.73
N GLU A 193 9.82 -3.29 -13.82
CA GLU A 193 9.66 -4.75 -13.88
C GLU A 193 8.18 -5.11 -13.72
N VAL A 194 7.76 -6.16 -14.42
CA VAL A 194 6.37 -6.65 -14.40
C VAL A 194 6.34 -8.13 -14.06
N ALA A 195 5.46 -8.52 -13.15
CA ALA A 195 5.20 -9.91 -12.81
C ALA A 195 3.70 -10.24 -12.93
N TYR A 196 3.39 -11.46 -13.34
CA TYR A 196 2.03 -11.95 -13.50
C TYR A 196 1.76 -13.08 -12.51
N SER A 197 0.57 -13.07 -11.91
CA SER A 197 0.12 -14.19 -11.10
C SER A 197 -0.31 -15.36 -11.99
N LYS A 198 -0.47 -16.53 -11.38
CA LYS A 198 -1.32 -17.57 -11.98
C LYS A 198 -2.75 -17.04 -12.12
N ILE A 199 -3.44 -17.48 -13.17
CA ILE A 199 -4.87 -17.19 -13.35
C ILE A 199 -5.66 -17.97 -12.30
N GLN A 200 -6.59 -17.29 -11.64
CA GLN A 200 -7.56 -17.90 -10.73
C GLN A 200 -8.92 -17.92 -11.39
N SER A 201 -9.70 -18.98 -11.15
CA SER A 201 -11.05 -19.13 -11.68
C SER A 201 -12.08 -19.16 -10.56
N PHE A 202 -13.28 -18.66 -10.82
CA PHE A 202 -14.42 -18.76 -9.91
C PHE A 202 -15.73 -18.92 -10.69
N THR A 203 -16.56 -19.88 -10.29
CA THR A 203 -17.89 -20.06 -10.89
C THR A 203 -18.94 -19.41 -9.99
N ILE A 204 -19.64 -18.43 -10.54
CA ILE A 204 -20.69 -17.69 -9.86
C ILE A 204 -21.90 -18.59 -9.69
N LYS A 205 -22.41 -18.69 -8.46
CA LYS A 205 -23.62 -19.43 -8.10
C LYS A 205 -24.46 -18.58 -7.13
N TYR A 206 -25.78 -18.63 -7.30
CA TYR A 206 -26.80 -18.04 -6.42
C TYR A 206 -27.74 -19.14 -5.95
#